data_AF-A0A9P6YAX1-F1
#
_entry.id   AF-A0A9P6YAX1-F1
#
_cell.length_a   1.000
_cell.length_b   1.000
_cell.length_c   1.000
_cell.angle_alpha   90.00
_cell.angle_beta   90.00
_cell.angle_gamma   90.00
#
_symmetry.space_group_name_H-M   'P 1'
#
loop_
_entity.id
_entity.type
_entity.pdbx_description
1 polymer ?
#
loop_
_entity_poly.entity_id
_entity_poly.type
_entity_poly.pdbx_seq_one_letter_code
_entity_poly.pdbx_strand_id
1 'polypeptide(L)'
;MNDIAYYETSLDYKDFLEKHLIPNQPALFGPKLTQDWKARKEWVVPHHDSSPQFKPNYNYLRDHFGDAQVQIAQCHVRHFTDQERCEMNFKEFCQLWEADQGKESEYYLKDWHFVKAFPDEEAYQVPDIFKDDWLNAYWIHNSEDDYRFSYMGGHGTFTPLHADVYRSYSWSSNICGIKKWTLFPPGQEECFKDKFGNLVYDIRHVDPVQFPRFQEAKRSVVYQKDGETLFVPSGWFHQVENIGATISINHNWSNSTNAYLTFKSLSNDFAEVKRSIEDLKECMTPDEFMKECQQLLLMHSGWNWSIFLHILHYIASEYITDCDYQPSVHWQMERVGEILADWVSNEGEELLNYFKQDPILFQKFNELQSLMNKKI
;
A
#
# COMPACT_ATOMS: atom_id res chain seq x y z
N MET A 1 -24.08 -3.99 -7.69
CA MET A 1 -22.64 -4.31 -7.81
C MET A 1 -22.09 -3.36 -8.84
N ASN A 2 -21.10 -2.55 -8.49
CA ASN A 2 -20.39 -1.77 -9.50
C ASN A 2 -19.32 -2.71 -10.07
N ASP A 3 -19.48 -3.08 -11.33
CA ASP A 3 -18.49 -3.90 -12.01
C ASP A 3 -17.17 -3.13 -12.09
N ILE A 4 -16.06 -3.78 -11.71
CA ILE A 4 -14.72 -3.20 -11.84
C ILE A 4 -14.33 -3.26 -13.32
N ALA A 5 -13.88 -2.13 -13.86
CA ALA A 5 -13.50 -2.05 -15.26
C ALA A 5 -12.36 -3.03 -15.59
N TYR A 6 -12.51 -3.77 -16.70
CA TYR A 6 -11.50 -4.71 -17.18
C TYR A 6 -10.87 -4.21 -18.47
N TYR A 7 -9.53 -4.24 -18.52
CA TYR A 7 -8.75 -3.87 -19.70
C TYR A 7 -7.81 -5.00 -20.10
N GLU A 8 -8.06 -5.62 -21.25
CA GLU A 8 -7.20 -6.69 -21.79
C GLU A 8 -5.75 -6.23 -22.04
N THR A 9 -5.59 -4.94 -22.37
CA THR A 9 -4.29 -4.27 -22.59
C THR A 9 -4.19 -3.04 -21.71
N SER A 10 -2.97 -2.60 -21.39
CA SER A 10 -2.74 -1.35 -20.66
C SER A 10 -3.45 -0.17 -21.32
N LEU A 11 -3.95 0.74 -20.50
CA LEU A 11 -4.33 2.08 -20.94
C LEU A 11 -3.06 2.89 -21.21
N ASP A 12 -3.20 3.98 -21.97
CA ASP A 12 -2.23 5.06 -21.85
C ASP A 12 -2.40 5.79 -20.50
N TYR A 13 -1.38 6.52 -20.09
CA TYR A 13 -1.39 7.18 -18.78
C TYR A 13 -2.54 8.20 -18.66
N LYS A 14 -2.86 8.93 -19.73
CA LYS A 14 -3.91 9.96 -19.69
C LYS A 14 -5.28 9.34 -19.41
N ASP A 15 -5.60 8.26 -20.12
CA ASP A 15 -6.83 7.51 -19.92
C ASP A 15 -6.90 6.90 -18.51
N PHE A 16 -5.78 6.38 -17.99
CA PHE A 16 -5.71 5.87 -16.63
C PHE A 16 -5.93 6.97 -15.59
N LEU A 17 -5.31 8.14 -15.79
CA LEU A 17 -5.50 9.33 -14.95
C LEU A 17 -6.96 9.78 -14.90
N GLU A 18 -7.59 9.94 -16.05
CA GLU A 18 -8.96 10.45 -16.17
C GLU A 18 -10.03 9.47 -15.69
N LYS A 19 -9.85 8.16 -15.94
CA LYS A 19 -10.85 7.13 -15.65
C LYS A 19 -10.70 6.51 -14.25
N HIS A 20 -9.49 6.50 -13.70
CA HIS A 20 -9.19 5.72 -12.49
C HIS A 20 -8.52 6.51 -11.38
N LEU A 21 -7.42 7.23 -11.66
CA LEU A 21 -6.69 7.96 -10.61
C LEU A 21 -7.54 9.10 -10.04
N ILE A 22 -7.99 10.03 -10.87
CA ILE A 22 -8.80 11.19 -10.44
C ILE A 22 -10.14 10.75 -9.84
N PRO A 23 -10.93 9.84 -10.48
CA PRO A 23 -12.21 9.41 -9.93
C PRO A 23 -12.08 8.42 -8.76
N ASN A 24 -10.85 8.01 -8.42
CA ASN A 24 -10.52 7.03 -7.39
C ASN A 24 -11.28 5.70 -7.57
N GLN A 25 -11.24 5.14 -8.79
CA GLN A 25 -11.99 3.94 -9.17
C GLN A 25 -11.07 2.76 -9.52
N PRO A 26 -11.36 1.53 -9.03
CA PRO A 26 -10.52 0.37 -9.28
C PRO A 26 -10.52 -0.03 -10.76
N ALA A 27 -9.46 -0.71 -11.18
CA ALA A 27 -9.31 -1.27 -12.52
C ALA A 27 -8.63 -2.64 -12.46
N LEU A 28 -9.05 -3.56 -13.32
CA LEU A 28 -8.39 -4.84 -13.52
C LEU A 28 -7.76 -4.88 -14.92
N PHE A 29 -6.46 -5.11 -14.97
CA PHE A 29 -5.70 -5.22 -16.21
C PHE A 29 -5.39 -6.69 -16.51
N GLY A 30 -5.48 -7.06 -17.79
CA GLY A 30 -5.23 -8.40 -18.27
C GLY A 30 -3.75 -8.80 -18.21
N PRO A 31 -3.45 -10.09 -18.45
CA PRO A 31 -2.13 -10.69 -18.24
C PRO A 31 -1.01 -10.13 -19.13
N LYS A 32 -1.36 -9.36 -20.18
CA LYS A 32 -0.40 -8.70 -21.07
C LYS A 32 0.43 -7.63 -20.37
N LEU A 33 -0.11 -6.99 -19.33
CA LEU A 33 0.59 -5.91 -18.61
C LEU A 33 1.92 -6.40 -17.99
N THR A 34 1.96 -7.67 -17.59
CA THR A 34 3.10 -8.26 -16.86
C THR A 34 3.77 -9.39 -17.62
N GLN A 35 3.38 -9.66 -18.88
CA GLN A 35 3.80 -10.85 -19.63
C GLN A 35 5.32 -11.03 -19.75
N ASP A 36 6.06 -9.93 -19.73
CA ASP A 36 7.51 -9.92 -19.95
C ASP A 36 8.32 -10.06 -18.67
N TRP A 37 7.67 -10.02 -17.50
CA TRP A 37 8.34 -10.11 -16.20
C TRP A 37 9.05 -11.44 -16.00
N LYS A 38 10.22 -11.39 -15.38
CA LYS A 38 11.01 -12.58 -15.03
C LYS A 38 10.23 -13.49 -14.07
N ALA A 39 9.53 -12.92 -13.09
CA ALA A 39 8.67 -13.66 -12.17
C ALA A 39 7.56 -14.45 -12.88
N ARG A 40 7.01 -13.93 -13.99
CA ARG A 40 5.99 -14.64 -14.80
C ARG A 40 6.55 -15.82 -15.59
N LYS A 41 7.87 -15.92 -15.71
CA LYS A 41 8.58 -16.94 -16.50
C LYS A 41 9.26 -17.98 -15.62
N GLU A 42 9.83 -17.58 -14.49
CA GLU A 42 10.74 -18.42 -13.70
C GLU A 42 10.15 -18.87 -12.36
N TRP A 43 9.34 -18.03 -11.71
CA TRP A 43 8.75 -18.35 -10.40
C TRP A 43 7.58 -19.34 -10.51
N VAL A 44 7.15 -19.65 -11.72
CA VAL A 44 5.98 -20.47 -12.00
C VAL A 44 6.28 -21.53 -13.06
N VAL A 45 5.48 -22.59 -13.05
CA VAL A 45 5.45 -23.63 -14.09
C VAL A 45 4.01 -23.83 -14.59
N PRO A 46 3.81 -24.30 -15.83
CA PRO A 46 2.48 -24.61 -16.34
C PRO A 46 1.74 -25.61 -15.45
N HIS A 47 0.44 -25.38 -15.27
CA HIS A 47 -0.48 -26.26 -14.55
C HIS A 47 -1.50 -26.82 -15.55
N HIS A 48 -1.05 -27.78 -16.36
CA HIS A 48 -1.80 -28.33 -17.49
C HIS A 48 -3.23 -28.77 -17.11
N ASP A 49 -4.18 -28.45 -17.98
CA ASP A 49 -5.61 -28.85 -17.92
C ASP A 49 -6.35 -28.45 -16.64
N SER A 50 -5.90 -27.37 -15.99
CA SER A 50 -6.54 -26.83 -14.79
C SER A 50 -6.58 -25.29 -14.82
N SER A 51 -7.50 -24.72 -14.04
CA SER A 51 -7.53 -23.29 -13.71
C SER A 51 -7.24 -23.20 -12.22
N PRO A 52 -6.21 -22.47 -11.76
CA PRO A 52 -5.29 -21.54 -12.47
C PRO A 52 -4.34 -22.20 -13.48
N GLN A 53 -3.88 -21.43 -14.49
CA GLN A 53 -3.02 -21.92 -15.59
C GLN A 53 -1.56 -22.17 -15.16
N PHE A 54 -1.14 -21.53 -14.07
CA PHE A 54 0.21 -21.62 -13.54
C PHE A 54 0.17 -22.05 -12.08
N LYS A 55 1.26 -22.64 -11.62
CA LYS A 55 1.50 -22.94 -10.20
C LYS A 55 2.94 -22.56 -9.82
N PRO A 56 3.24 -22.42 -8.53
CA PRO A 56 4.59 -22.09 -8.08
C PRO A 56 5.64 -23.08 -8.59
N ASN A 57 6.79 -22.54 -9.01
CA ASN A 57 8.00 -23.32 -9.30
C ASN A 57 8.80 -23.51 -8.02
N TYR A 58 8.33 -24.39 -7.13
CA TYR A 58 8.93 -24.59 -5.81
C TYR A 58 10.42 -24.93 -5.86
N ASN A 59 10.88 -25.66 -6.87
CA ASN A 59 12.30 -25.97 -7.02
C ASN A 59 13.13 -24.72 -7.32
N TYR A 60 12.74 -23.92 -8.31
CA TYR A 60 13.43 -22.66 -8.62
C TYR A 60 13.46 -21.73 -7.41
N LEU A 61 12.30 -21.52 -6.77
CA LEU A 61 12.16 -20.64 -5.61
C LEU A 61 13.07 -21.06 -4.45
N ARG A 62 13.12 -22.37 -4.13
CA ARG A 62 14.01 -22.91 -3.09
C ARG A 62 15.49 -22.79 -3.45
N ASP A 63 15.84 -23.06 -4.70
CA ASP A 63 17.24 -23.08 -5.12
C ASP A 63 17.84 -21.66 -5.18
N HIS A 64 17.03 -20.65 -5.53
CA HIS A 64 17.51 -19.27 -5.72
C HIS A 64 17.34 -18.40 -4.46
N PHE A 65 16.26 -18.58 -3.71
CA PHE A 65 15.92 -17.70 -2.59
C PHE A 65 15.86 -18.43 -1.25
N GLY A 66 16.12 -19.74 -1.24
CA GLY A 66 15.89 -20.61 -0.08
C GLY A 66 16.58 -20.15 1.19
N ASP A 67 17.79 -19.60 1.11
CA ASP A 67 18.58 -19.21 2.28
C ASP A 67 18.05 -17.96 3.00
N ALA A 68 17.13 -17.20 2.38
CA ALA A 68 16.55 -16.01 3.00
C ALA A 68 15.78 -16.36 4.29
N GLN A 69 15.92 -15.51 5.30
CA GLN A 69 14.99 -15.47 6.44
C GLN A 69 13.78 -14.65 6.04
N VAL A 70 12.59 -15.21 6.28
CA VAL A 70 11.32 -14.60 5.89
C VAL A 70 10.35 -14.57 7.06
N GLN A 71 9.55 -13.50 7.10
CA GLN A 71 8.48 -13.33 8.06
C GLN A 71 7.20 -13.97 7.51
N ILE A 72 6.63 -14.90 8.27
CA ILE A 72 5.47 -15.69 7.91
C ILE A 72 4.34 -15.39 8.87
N ALA A 73 3.16 -15.12 8.34
CA ALA A 73 1.95 -14.95 9.12
C ALA A 73 1.22 -16.29 9.31
N GLN A 74 0.77 -16.54 10.54
CA GLN A 74 -0.04 -17.70 10.91
C GLN A 74 -1.52 -17.32 10.83
N CYS A 75 -2.18 -17.68 9.74
CA CYS A 75 -3.53 -17.18 9.41
C CYS A 75 -4.61 -17.59 10.41
N HIS A 76 -4.37 -18.61 11.24
CA HIS A 76 -5.30 -19.09 12.26
C HIS A 76 -5.14 -18.38 13.62
N VAL A 77 -4.09 -17.58 13.82
CA VAL A 77 -3.84 -16.89 15.08
C VAL A 77 -3.92 -15.39 14.87
N ARG A 78 -5.01 -14.78 15.34
CA ARG A 78 -5.21 -13.33 15.31
C ARG A 78 -4.34 -12.65 16.37
N HIS A 79 -3.59 -11.64 15.96
CA HIS A 79 -2.80 -10.75 16.82
C HIS A 79 -3.26 -9.30 16.59
N PHE A 80 -4.13 -8.78 17.48
CA PHE A 80 -4.80 -7.48 17.35
C PHE A 80 -5.57 -7.29 16.03
N THR A 81 -5.07 -6.44 15.13
CA THR A 81 -5.63 -6.15 13.81
C THR A 81 -4.97 -6.97 12.70
N ASP A 82 -3.95 -7.76 13.02
CA ASP A 82 -3.20 -8.60 12.10
C ASP A 82 -3.14 -10.07 12.58
N GLN A 83 -2.25 -10.85 12.00
CA GLN A 83 -1.95 -12.25 12.31
C GLN A 83 -0.64 -12.34 13.08
N GLU A 84 -0.51 -13.35 13.95
CA GLU A 84 0.77 -13.66 14.59
C GLU A 84 1.83 -13.98 13.53
N ARG A 85 3.07 -13.54 13.77
CA ARG A 85 4.19 -13.74 12.84
C ARG A 85 5.26 -14.61 13.46
N CYS A 86 5.83 -15.48 12.63
CA CYS A 86 7.03 -16.23 12.94
C CYS A 86 8.09 -16.01 11.85
N GLU A 87 9.35 -16.27 12.20
CA GLU A 87 10.44 -16.27 11.24
C GLU A 87 10.80 -17.71 10.88
N MET A 88 11.04 -17.97 9.60
CA MET A 88 11.63 -19.22 9.15
C MET A 88 12.46 -19.00 7.89
N ASN A 89 13.23 -20.02 7.53
CA ASN A 89 13.95 -20.03 6.27
C ASN A 89 12.96 -20.20 5.09
N PHE A 90 13.18 -19.48 3.98
CA PHE A 90 12.26 -19.52 2.84
C PHE A 90 12.13 -20.92 2.23
N LYS A 91 13.20 -21.73 2.29
CA LYS A 91 13.15 -23.12 1.85
C LYS A 91 12.20 -23.98 2.68
N GLU A 92 12.19 -23.76 4.00
CA GLU A 92 11.27 -24.44 4.93
C GLU A 92 9.82 -24.04 4.63
N PHE A 93 9.55 -22.74 4.48
CA PHE A 93 8.24 -22.25 4.06
C PHE A 93 7.77 -22.91 2.75
N CYS A 94 8.64 -22.97 1.72
CA CYS A 94 8.31 -23.61 0.45
C CYS A 94 7.98 -25.10 0.59
N GLN A 95 8.63 -25.82 1.51
CA GLN A 95 8.34 -27.23 1.76
C GLN A 95 6.95 -27.42 2.39
N LEU A 96 6.61 -26.60 3.39
CA LEU A 96 5.29 -26.60 4.02
C LEU A 96 4.20 -26.26 3.00
N TRP A 97 4.42 -25.18 2.24
CA TRP A 97 3.48 -24.70 1.24
C TRP A 97 3.26 -25.70 0.08
N GLU A 98 4.29 -26.41 -0.38
CA GLU A 98 4.14 -27.48 -1.38
C GLU A 98 3.41 -28.70 -0.81
N ALA A 99 3.64 -29.02 0.46
CA ALA A 99 3.03 -30.16 1.15
C ALA A 99 1.51 -30.02 1.37
N ASP A 100 0.99 -28.79 1.41
CA ASP A 100 -0.45 -28.54 1.52
C ASP A 100 -1.25 -29.13 0.35
N GLN A 101 -0.64 -29.25 -0.83
CA GLN A 101 -1.26 -29.83 -2.04
C GLN A 101 -2.63 -29.21 -2.38
N GLY A 102 -2.77 -27.90 -2.16
CA GLY A 102 -4.01 -27.15 -2.43
C GLY A 102 -5.08 -27.25 -1.36
N LYS A 103 -4.79 -27.89 -0.21
CA LYS A 103 -5.62 -27.83 1.00
C LYS A 103 -5.39 -26.50 1.75
N GLU A 104 -6.20 -26.30 2.79
CA GLU A 104 -6.04 -25.19 3.75
C GLU A 104 -4.59 -25.09 4.23
N SER A 105 -4.06 -23.87 4.15
CA SER A 105 -2.69 -23.55 4.50
C SER A 105 -2.68 -22.58 5.69
N GLU A 106 -1.87 -22.90 6.69
CA GLU A 106 -1.73 -22.07 7.89
C GLU A 106 -0.79 -20.87 7.64
N TYR A 107 0.26 -21.11 6.85
CA TYR A 107 1.40 -20.22 6.72
C TYR A 107 1.28 -19.34 5.48
N TYR A 108 1.37 -18.03 5.69
CA TYR A 108 1.29 -17.03 4.64
C TYR A 108 2.52 -16.13 4.67
N LEU A 109 3.38 -16.23 3.66
CA LEU A 109 4.44 -15.27 3.46
C LEU A 109 3.81 -14.00 2.90
N LYS A 110 3.86 -12.92 3.68
CA LYS A 110 3.29 -11.62 3.30
C LYS A 110 4.19 -10.47 3.71
N ASP A 111 4.10 -9.37 2.96
CA ASP A 111 4.90 -8.16 3.16
C ASP A 111 6.42 -8.41 2.98
N TRP A 112 6.80 -9.38 2.13
CA TRP A 112 8.22 -9.63 1.90
C TRP A 112 8.78 -8.61 0.92
N HIS A 113 9.69 -7.76 1.41
CA HIS A 113 10.45 -6.77 0.64
C HIS A 113 11.44 -7.44 -0.34
N PHE A 114 10.90 -8.16 -1.32
CA PHE A 114 11.66 -9.04 -2.19
C PHE A 114 12.68 -8.27 -3.02
N VAL A 115 12.30 -7.11 -3.57
CA VAL A 115 13.21 -6.32 -4.41
C VAL A 115 14.38 -5.76 -3.61
N LYS A 116 14.15 -5.41 -2.34
CA LYS A 116 15.22 -5.01 -1.41
C LYS A 116 16.11 -6.19 -1.02
N ALA A 117 15.54 -7.38 -0.83
CA ALA A 117 16.29 -8.59 -0.49
C ALA A 117 17.12 -9.14 -1.67
N PHE A 118 16.63 -9.00 -2.90
CA PHE A 118 17.25 -9.51 -4.12
C PHE A 118 17.23 -8.45 -5.24
N PRO A 119 18.01 -7.36 -5.10
CA PRO A 119 17.99 -6.26 -6.07
C PRO A 119 18.42 -6.68 -7.48
N ASP A 120 19.37 -7.62 -7.57
CA ASP A 120 19.89 -8.14 -8.85
C ASP A 120 18.95 -9.14 -9.54
N GLU A 121 17.88 -9.58 -8.87
CA GLU A 121 16.95 -10.54 -9.47
C GLU A 121 16.12 -9.90 -10.59
N GLU A 122 15.85 -8.59 -10.51
CA GLU A 122 15.02 -7.85 -11.47
C GLU A 122 13.71 -8.59 -11.79
N ALA A 123 13.02 -9.08 -10.75
CA ALA A 123 11.86 -9.96 -10.88
C ALA A 123 10.73 -9.38 -11.75
N TYR A 124 10.62 -8.04 -11.78
CA TYR A 124 9.63 -7.31 -12.57
C TYR A 124 10.12 -5.90 -12.91
N GLN A 125 9.39 -5.24 -13.82
CA GLN A 125 9.50 -3.81 -14.09
C GLN A 125 8.17 -3.13 -13.82
N VAL A 126 8.21 -1.95 -13.18
CA VAL A 126 7.01 -1.14 -12.91
C VAL A 126 6.36 -0.75 -14.26
N PRO A 127 5.09 -1.12 -14.50
CA PRO A 127 4.37 -0.73 -15.72
C PRO A 127 4.29 0.78 -15.90
N ASP A 128 4.29 1.26 -17.15
CA ASP A 128 4.36 2.70 -17.46
C ASP A 128 3.27 3.55 -16.78
N ILE A 129 2.06 2.99 -16.65
CA ILE A 129 0.91 3.67 -16.03
C ILE A 129 1.05 3.86 -14.51
N PHE A 130 2.06 3.24 -13.88
CA PHE A 130 2.33 3.31 -12.44
C PHE A 130 3.70 3.92 -12.11
N LYS A 131 4.38 4.52 -13.09
CA LYS A 131 5.76 5.02 -12.92
C LYS A 131 5.88 6.34 -12.17
N ASP A 132 4.80 7.07 -11.98
CA ASP A 132 4.76 8.35 -11.27
C ASP A 132 4.76 8.17 -9.75
N ASP A 133 5.66 7.32 -9.25
CA ASP A 133 5.68 6.81 -7.90
C ASP A 133 6.60 7.65 -7.00
N TRP A 134 6.00 8.59 -6.29
CA TRP A 134 6.68 9.46 -5.35
C TRP A 134 7.15 8.72 -4.10
N LEU A 135 6.40 7.70 -3.68
CA LEU A 135 6.66 6.99 -2.43
C LEU A 135 7.96 6.20 -2.54
N ASN A 136 8.07 5.32 -3.53
CA ASN A 136 9.31 4.55 -3.68
C ASN A 136 10.45 5.38 -4.26
N ALA A 137 10.19 6.43 -5.05
CA ALA A 137 11.26 7.35 -5.46
C ALA A 137 12.00 7.93 -4.25
N TYR A 138 11.28 8.30 -3.18
CA TYR A 138 11.87 8.79 -1.94
C TYR A 138 12.56 7.66 -1.15
N TRP A 139 11.87 6.55 -0.90
CA TRP A 139 12.39 5.50 -0.01
C TRP A 139 13.60 4.76 -0.58
N ILE A 140 13.62 4.53 -1.90
CA ILE A 140 14.76 3.94 -2.59
C ILE A 140 15.96 4.91 -2.56
N HIS A 141 15.73 6.21 -2.78
CA HIS A 141 16.80 7.21 -2.72
C HIS A 141 17.46 7.26 -1.33
N ASN A 142 16.66 7.22 -0.26
CA ASN A 142 17.17 7.25 1.10
C ASN A 142 17.69 5.88 1.58
N SER A 143 17.52 4.81 0.80
CA SER A 143 17.93 3.43 1.12
C SER A 143 17.33 2.86 2.41
N GLU A 144 16.26 3.47 2.94
CA GLU A 144 15.65 3.06 4.21
C GLU A 144 14.60 1.96 4.00
N ASP A 145 13.81 2.02 2.93
CA ASP A 145 12.69 1.09 2.73
C ASP A 145 12.27 0.94 1.26
N ASP A 146 11.33 0.03 1.00
CA ASP A 146 10.50 0.04 -0.21
C ASP A 146 9.09 -0.48 0.07
N TYR A 147 8.11 0.00 -0.69
CA TYR A 147 6.71 -0.40 -0.57
C TYR A 147 6.35 -1.39 -1.68
N ARG A 148 7.23 -2.38 -1.86
CA ARG A 148 7.20 -3.34 -2.96
C ARG A 148 7.34 -4.74 -2.38
N PHE A 149 6.24 -5.47 -2.39
CA PHE A 149 6.10 -6.68 -1.59
C PHE A 149 5.79 -7.88 -2.47
N SER A 150 6.34 -9.04 -2.10
CA SER A 150 5.87 -10.33 -2.60
C SER A 150 5.00 -11.01 -1.55
N TYR A 151 3.91 -11.62 -2.01
CA TYR A 151 3.02 -12.43 -1.19
C TYR A 151 2.96 -13.84 -1.77
N MET A 152 3.13 -14.85 -0.92
CA MET A 152 3.10 -16.27 -1.31
C MET A 152 2.33 -17.06 -0.27
N GLY A 153 1.30 -17.79 -0.68
CA GLY A 153 0.43 -18.50 0.26
C GLY A 153 -0.43 -19.57 -0.38
N GLY A 154 -0.80 -20.58 0.42
CA GLY A 154 -1.71 -21.65 0.02
C GLY A 154 -3.18 -21.27 0.14
N HIS A 155 -4.06 -22.24 -0.11
CA HIS A 155 -5.51 -22.03 -0.04
C HIS A 155 -5.94 -21.59 1.36
N GLY A 156 -6.87 -20.63 1.46
CA GLY A 156 -7.45 -20.18 2.73
C GLY A 156 -6.63 -19.12 3.48
N THR A 157 -5.35 -18.96 3.14
CA THR A 157 -4.54 -17.82 3.61
C THR A 157 -5.14 -16.50 3.11
N PHE A 158 -5.05 -15.46 3.93
CA PHE A 158 -5.74 -14.20 3.65
C PHE A 158 -5.08 -13.00 4.33
N THR A 159 -5.27 -11.82 3.75
CA THR A 159 -4.97 -10.53 4.38
C THR A 159 -6.28 -9.95 4.92
N PRO A 160 -6.39 -9.65 6.24
CA PRO A 160 -7.59 -9.08 6.88
C PRO A 160 -8.10 -7.80 6.23
N LEU A 161 -9.32 -7.37 6.58
CA LEU A 161 -9.92 -6.14 6.07
C LEU A 161 -9.08 -4.91 6.48
N HIS A 162 -8.56 -4.19 5.51
CA HIS A 162 -7.77 -2.99 5.73
C HIS A 162 -7.89 -2.03 4.55
N ALA A 163 -7.40 -0.81 4.70
CA ALA A 163 -7.05 0.06 3.60
C ALA A 163 -5.54 0.30 3.63
N ASP A 164 -4.95 0.54 2.46
CA ASP A 164 -3.51 0.71 2.32
C ASP A 164 -2.96 1.86 3.18
N VAL A 165 -1.75 1.65 3.71
CA VAL A 165 -1.03 2.62 4.55
C VAL A 165 -0.85 3.94 3.82
N TYR A 166 -0.83 5.04 4.57
CA TYR A 166 -0.73 6.42 4.06
C TYR A 166 -1.86 6.83 3.11
N ARG A 167 -2.91 6.01 3.00
CA ARG A 167 -3.90 6.08 1.92
C ARG A 167 -3.22 6.14 0.55
N SER A 168 -2.13 5.41 0.40
CA SER A 168 -1.47 5.19 -0.88
C SER A 168 -2.44 4.52 -1.87
N TYR A 169 -2.11 4.62 -3.15
CA TYR A 169 -2.62 3.68 -4.12
C TYR A 169 -1.88 2.36 -3.96
N SER A 170 -2.47 1.27 -4.44
CA SER A 170 -1.72 0.04 -4.64
C SER A 170 -2.09 -0.66 -5.94
N TRP A 171 -1.15 -1.42 -6.49
CA TRP A 171 -1.43 -2.40 -7.51
C TRP A 171 -0.93 -3.76 -7.06
N SER A 172 -1.68 -4.81 -7.40
CA SER A 172 -1.29 -6.19 -7.14
C SER A 172 -1.35 -6.98 -8.44
N SER A 173 -0.21 -7.53 -8.85
CA SER A 173 -0.08 -8.40 -10.00
C SER A 173 -0.01 -9.85 -9.53
N ASN A 174 -1.04 -10.63 -9.85
CA ASN A 174 -1.09 -12.04 -9.47
C ASN A 174 -0.26 -12.86 -10.46
N ILE A 175 0.84 -13.45 -10.01
CA ILE A 175 1.77 -14.21 -10.84
C ILE A 175 1.20 -15.60 -11.14
N CYS A 176 0.66 -16.28 -10.12
CA CYS A 176 -0.14 -17.48 -10.30
C CYS A 176 -1.17 -17.66 -9.19
N GLY A 177 -2.15 -18.54 -9.44
CA GLY A 177 -3.21 -18.83 -8.48
C GLY A 177 -4.43 -17.94 -8.66
N ILE A 178 -5.36 -17.94 -7.70
CA ILE A 178 -6.52 -17.05 -7.71
C ILE A 178 -6.54 -16.23 -6.42
N LYS A 179 -6.65 -14.90 -6.55
CA LYS A 179 -6.90 -14.00 -5.43
C LYS A 179 -8.33 -13.49 -5.48
N LYS A 180 -9.09 -13.78 -4.43
CA LYS A 180 -10.43 -13.25 -4.24
C LYS A 180 -10.32 -11.96 -3.44
N TRP A 181 -10.58 -10.84 -4.11
CA TRP A 181 -10.64 -9.52 -3.52
C TRP A 181 -12.09 -9.17 -3.22
N THR A 182 -12.35 -8.66 -2.02
CA THR A 182 -13.60 -7.98 -1.71
C THR A 182 -13.27 -6.53 -1.37
N LEU A 183 -13.68 -5.61 -2.23
CA LEU A 183 -13.37 -4.19 -2.13
C LEU A 183 -14.59 -3.37 -1.74
N PHE A 184 -14.37 -2.35 -0.92
CA PHE A 184 -15.38 -1.43 -0.42
C PHE A 184 -14.97 0.01 -0.78
N PRO A 185 -15.82 0.74 -1.52
CA PRO A 185 -15.60 2.17 -1.77
C PRO A 185 -15.44 2.96 -0.46
N PRO A 186 -14.55 3.97 -0.42
CA PRO A 186 -14.38 4.87 0.73
C PRO A 186 -15.69 5.54 1.16
N GLY A 187 -15.76 5.97 2.42
CA GLY A 187 -16.92 6.65 2.99
C GLY A 187 -17.97 5.72 3.60
N GLN A 188 -17.66 4.42 3.72
CA GLN A 188 -18.52 3.40 4.33
C GLN A 188 -17.93 2.83 5.62
N GLU A 189 -16.89 3.44 6.17
CA GLU A 189 -16.08 2.93 7.29
C GLU A 189 -16.91 2.65 8.54
N GLU A 190 -17.95 3.46 8.78
CA GLU A 190 -18.89 3.26 9.90
C GLU A 190 -19.70 1.95 9.79
N CYS A 191 -19.79 1.35 8.59
CA CYS A 191 -20.40 0.03 8.42
C CYS A 191 -19.49 -1.10 8.92
N PHE A 192 -18.18 -0.84 9.02
CA PHE A 192 -17.18 -1.83 9.43
C PHE A 192 -16.89 -1.76 10.92
N LYS A 193 -17.41 -0.77 11.64
CA LYS A 193 -17.11 -0.54 13.05
C LYS A 193 -18.13 -1.19 13.98
N ASP A 194 -17.63 -1.72 15.10
CA ASP A 194 -18.47 -2.07 16.24
C ASP A 194 -18.78 -0.82 17.10
N LYS A 195 -19.55 -1.01 18.18
CA LYS A 195 -19.92 0.08 19.09
C LYS A 195 -18.75 0.75 19.82
N PHE A 196 -17.56 0.15 19.79
CA PHE A 196 -16.33 0.66 20.38
C PHE A 196 -15.39 1.27 19.34
N GLY A 197 -15.78 1.25 18.06
CA GLY A 197 -14.98 1.76 16.96
C GLY A 197 -13.97 0.75 16.38
N ASN A 198 -13.96 -0.50 16.84
CA ASN A 198 -13.09 -1.52 16.27
C ASN A 198 -13.61 -1.94 14.90
N LEU A 199 -12.70 -2.14 13.94
CA LEU A 199 -13.06 -2.62 12.61
C LEU A 199 -13.30 -4.14 12.58
N VAL A 200 -14.17 -4.59 11.66
CA VAL A 200 -14.26 -6.00 11.27
C VAL A 200 -12.89 -6.48 10.83
N TYR A 201 -12.43 -7.59 11.42
CA TYR A 201 -11.14 -8.20 11.08
C TYR A 201 -11.24 -9.12 9.86
N ASP A 202 -12.15 -10.10 9.91
CA ASP A 202 -12.35 -11.09 8.84
C ASP A 202 -13.78 -11.06 8.34
N ILE A 203 -13.97 -10.64 7.08
CA ILE A 203 -15.30 -10.49 6.48
C ILE A 203 -15.94 -11.82 6.05
N ARG A 204 -15.21 -12.95 6.13
CA ARG A 204 -15.76 -14.29 5.87
C ARG A 204 -16.72 -14.71 6.99
N HIS A 205 -16.49 -14.19 8.20
CA HIS A 205 -17.21 -14.57 9.41
C HIS A 205 -17.55 -13.33 10.26
N VAL A 206 -18.45 -12.48 9.76
CA VAL A 206 -18.90 -11.29 10.49
C VAL A 206 -20.03 -11.65 11.47
N ASP A 207 -19.84 -11.34 12.75
CA ASP A 207 -20.89 -11.40 13.76
C ASP A 207 -21.89 -10.23 13.55
N PRO A 208 -23.15 -10.50 13.15
CA PRO A 208 -24.13 -9.46 12.89
C PRO A 208 -24.61 -8.73 14.16
N VAL A 209 -24.36 -9.28 15.35
CA VAL A 209 -24.65 -8.60 16.62
C VAL A 209 -23.55 -7.59 16.93
N GLN A 210 -22.28 -7.95 16.70
CA GLN A 210 -21.15 -7.05 16.91
C GLN A 210 -21.08 -5.96 15.84
N PHE A 211 -21.34 -6.31 14.58
CA PHE A 211 -21.25 -5.42 13.42
C PHE A 211 -22.60 -5.33 12.68
N PRO A 212 -23.63 -4.74 13.30
CA PRO A 212 -25.00 -4.76 12.77
C PRO A 212 -25.14 -4.07 11.41
N ARG A 213 -24.27 -3.10 11.12
CA ARG A 213 -24.30 -2.29 9.90
C ARG A 213 -23.50 -2.88 8.75
N PHE A 214 -22.74 -3.97 8.97
CA PHE A 214 -21.85 -4.51 7.94
C PHE A 214 -22.60 -4.92 6.65
N GLN A 215 -23.83 -5.40 6.78
CA GLN A 215 -24.67 -5.78 5.64
C GLN A 215 -25.15 -4.59 4.80
N GLU A 216 -25.04 -3.34 5.31
CA GLU A 216 -25.35 -2.12 4.56
C GLU A 216 -24.23 -1.77 3.56
N ALA A 217 -23.02 -2.28 3.77
CA ALA A 217 -21.85 -1.92 2.99
C ALA A 217 -21.94 -2.41 1.54
N LYS A 218 -21.75 -1.48 0.60
CA LYS A 218 -21.62 -1.79 -0.82
C LYS A 218 -20.21 -2.31 -1.09
N ARG A 219 -20.12 -3.41 -1.83
CA ARG A 219 -18.86 -4.06 -2.20
C ARG A 219 -18.81 -4.52 -3.65
N SER A 220 -17.60 -4.68 -4.15
CA SER A 220 -17.28 -5.35 -5.41
C SER A 220 -16.36 -6.55 -5.11
N VAL A 221 -16.57 -7.65 -5.82
CA VAL A 221 -15.77 -8.88 -5.64
C VAL A 221 -15.06 -9.20 -6.94
N VAL A 222 -13.75 -9.41 -6.87
CA VAL A 222 -12.91 -9.79 -8.02
C VAL A 222 -12.21 -11.10 -7.72
N TYR A 223 -12.28 -12.03 -8.67
CA TYR A 223 -11.46 -13.24 -8.69
C TYR A 223 -10.33 -13.02 -9.68
N GLN A 224 -9.23 -12.46 -9.19
CA GLN A 224 -8.05 -12.13 -9.97
C GLN A 224 -7.31 -13.42 -10.33
N LYS A 225 -7.07 -13.62 -11.62
CA LYS A 225 -6.45 -14.82 -12.20
C LYS A 225 -4.97 -14.61 -12.49
N ASP A 226 -4.32 -15.65 -13.01
CA ASP A 226 -2.90 -15.62 -13.38
C ASP A 226 -2.60 -14.47 -14.36
N GLY A 227 -1.59 -13.68 -14.01
CA GLY A 227 -1.09 -12.54 -14.76
C GLY A 227 -1.88 -11.24 -14.63
N GLU A 228 -3.13 -11.29 -14.17
CA GLU A 228 -3.95 -10.09 -14.04
C GLU A 228 -3.40 -9.14 -12.97
N THR A 229 -3.59 -7.83 -13.17
CA THR A 229 -3.14 -6.78 -12.25
C THR A 229 -4.32 -5.95 -11.79
N LEU A 230 -4.59 -5.93 -10.50
CA LEU A 230 -5.64 -5.11 -9.90
C LEU A 230 -5.03 -3.79 -9.40
N PHE A 231 -5.57 -2.66 -9.86
CA PHE A 231 -5.39 -1.35 -9.25
C PHE A 231 -6.41 -1.15 -8.12
N VAL A 232 -5.91 -0.89 -6.93
CA VAL A 232 -6.68 -0.57 -5.73
C VAL A 232 -6.52 0.93 -5.44
N PRO A 233 -7.61 1.72 -5.54
CA PRO A 233 -7.51 3.14 -5.33
C PRO A 233 -7.39 3.51 -3.85
N SER A 234 -7.03 4.76 -3.59
CA SER A 234 -6.73 5.28 -2.27
C SER A 234 -7.95 5.17 -1.35
N GLY A 235 -7.72 4.67 -0.14
CA GLY A 235 -8.76 4.56 0.89
C GLY A 235 -9.78 3.45 0.68
N TRP A 236 -9.66 2.65 -0.39
CA TRP A 236 -10.55 1.50 -0.58
C TRP A 236 -10.22 0.41 0.43
N PHE A 237 -11.16 0.14 1.33
CA PHE A 237 -11.04 -1.00 2.22
C PHE A 237 -11.17 -2.31 1.43
N HIS A 238 -10.34 -3.29 1.74
CA HIS A 238 -10.35 -4.56 1.04
C HIS A 238 -9.85 -5.71 1.91
N GLN A 239 -10.36 -6.91 1.63
CA GLN A 239 -9.84 -8.19 2.14
C GLN A 239 -9.47 -9.07 0.94
N VAL A 240 -8.35 -9.78 1.06
CA VAL A 240 -7.81 -10.64 0.00
C VAL A 240 -7.67 -12.07 0.51
N GLU A 241 -8.30 -13.01 -0.19
CA GLU A 241 -8.25 -14.44 0.12
C GLU A 241 -7.52 -15.18 -1.01
N ASN A 242 -6.61 -16.09 -0.67
CA ASN A 242 -5.90 -16.93 -1.63
C ASN A 242 -6.69 -18.22 -1.88
N ILE A 243 -6.98 -18.51 -3.14
CA ILE A 243 -7.64 -19.75 -3.58
C ILE A 243 -6.60 -20.58 -4.33
N GLY A 244 -6.13 -21.64 -3.66
CA GLY A 244 -5.03 -22.48 -4.15
C GLY A 244 -3.67 -21.87 -3.80
N ALA A 245 -2.59 -22.41 -4.39
CA ALA A 245 -1.26 -21.85 -4.23
C ALA A 245 -1.12 -20.58 -5.06
N THR A 246 -0.80 -19.47 -4.41
CA THR A 246 -0.76 -18.14 -5.02
C THR A 246 0.61 -17.47 -4.87
N ILE A 247 0.98 -16.68 -5.86
CA ILE A 247 2.08 -15.72 -5.79
C ILE A 247 1.57 -14.40 -6.33
N SER A 248 1.78 -13.29 -5.62
CA SER A 248 1.63 -11.95 -6.20
C SER A 248 2.79 -11.04 -5.85
N ILE A 249 2.95 -10.04 -6.71
CA ILE A 249 3.78 -8.87 -6.47
C ILE A 249 2.83 -7.70 -6.27
N ASN A 250 2.96 -7.03 -5.13
CA ASN A 250 2.19 -5.88 -4.75
C ASN A 250 3.09 -4.67 -4.60
N HIS A 251 2.52 -3.50 -4.82
CA HIS A 251 3.27 -2.26 -4.82
C HIS A 251 2.33 -1.15 -4.34
N ASN A 252 2.69 -0.49 -3.24
CA ASN A 252 2.01 0.71 -2.80
C ASN A 252 2.76 1.92 -3.35
N TRP A 253 2.02 2.87 -3.88
CA TRP A 253 2.59 4.07 -4.48
C TRP A 253 1.73 5.29 -4.16
N SER A 254 2.36 6.45 -4.12
CA SER A 254 1.66 7.73 -4.08
C SER A 254 2.17 8.61 -5.20
N ASN A 255 1.32 9.50 -5.69
CA ASN A 255 1.63 10.43 -6.76
C ASN A 255 0.87 11.74 -6.54
N SER A 256 1.00 12.68 -7.48
CA SER A 256 0.30 13.97 -7.40
C SER A 256 -1.22 13.87 -7.25
N THR A 257 -1.83 12.78 -7.69
CA THR A 257 -3.30 12.63 -7.70
C THR A 257 -3.85 12.21 -6.34
N ASN A 258 -3.18 11.31 -5.60
CA ASN A 258 -3.59 10.94 -4.25
C ASN A 258 -2.83 11.66 -3.13
N ALA A 259 -1.79 12.46 -3.43
CA ALA A 259 -0.98 13.13 -2.43
C ALA A 259 -1.81 13.95 -1.43
N TYR A 260 -2.91 14.58 -1.87
CA TYR A 260 -3.81 15.30 -0.99
C TYR A 260 -4.59 14.37 -0.05
N LEU A 261 -5.02 13.18 -0.50
CA LEU A 261 -5.66 12.17 0.36
C LEU A 261 -4.67 11.65 1.41
N THR A 262 -3.43 11.42 0.99
CA THR A 262 -2.29 11.05 1.83
C THR A 262 -2.04 12.12 2.91
N PHE A 263 -2.01 13.41 2.53
CA PHE A 263 -1.96 14.54 3.46
C PHE A 263 -3.15 14.56 4.45
N LYS A 264 -4.39 14.44 3.97
CA LYS A 264 -5.58 14.44 4.84
C LYS A 264 -5.59 13.28 5.81
N SER A 265 -5.09 12.11 5.42
CA SER A 265 -4.93 10.98 6.33
C SER A 265 -3.97 11.30 7.46
N LEU A 266 -2.81 11.87 7.14
CA LEU A 266 -1.82 12.26 8.15
C LEU A 266 -2.38 13.31 9.12
N SER A 267 -3.09 14.32 8.61
CA SER A 267 -3.80 15.30 9.44
C SER A 267 -4.82 14.67 10.38
N ASN A 268 -5.62 13.73 9.89
CA ASN A 268 -6.63 13.06 10.71
C ASN A 268 -5.98 12.21 11.81
N ASP A 269 -4.99 11.41 11.46
CA ASP A 269 -4.24 10.58 12.40
C ASP A 269 -3.54 11.46 13.45
N PHE A 270 -2.96 12.57 13.03
CA PHE A 270 -2.34 13.54 13.94
C PHE A 270 -3.35 14.14 14.91
N ALA A 271 -4.55 14.51 14.44
CA ALA A 271 -5.62 15.02 15.29
C ALA A 271 -6.11 13.95 16.29
N GLU A 272 -6.17 12.68 15.90
CA GLU A 272 -6.51 11.57 16.78
C GLU A 272 -5.43 11.34 17.85
N VAL A 273 -4.16 11.35 17.46
CA VAL A 273 -3.03 11.26 18.39
C VAL A 273 -3.03 12.43 19.39
N LYS A 274 -3.22 13.67 18.93
CA LYS A 274 -3.30 14.82 19.85
C LYS A 274 -4.41 14.67 20.86
N ARG A 275 -5.57 14.16 20.43
CA ARG A 275 -6.74 13.95 21.29
C ARG A 275 -6.50 12.82 22.29
N SER A 276 -5.77 11.78 21.91
CA SER A 276 -5.54 10.60 22.76
C SER A 276 -4.60 10.88 23.93
N ILE A 277 -3.77 11.92 23.84
CA ILE A 277 -2.85 12.35 24.90
C ILE A 277 -3.13 13.77 25.41
N GLU A 278 -4.29 14.34 25.08
CA GLU A 278 -4.63 15.73 25.40
C GLU A 278 -4.56 16.04 26.91
N ASP A 279 -4.84 15.05 27.75
CA ASP A 279 -4.75 15.14 29.21
C ASP A 279 -3.33 15.37 29.72
N LEU A 280 -2.31 14.99 28.95
CA LEU A 280 -0.90 15.23 29.29
C LEU A 280 -0.45 16.67 29.01
N LYS A 281 -1.24 17.44 28.25
CA LYS A 281 -0.88 18.80 27.80
C LYS A 281 -0.60 19.77 28.96
N GLU A 282 -1.28 19.59 30.10
CA GLU A 282 -1.07 20.43 31.29
C GLU A 282 0.25 20.11 32.04
N CYS A 283 0.84 18.94 31.79
CA CYS A 283 2.07 18.48 32.44
C CYS A 283 3.33 18.73 31.60
N MET A 284 3.20 19.33 30.41
CA MET A 284 4.28 19.47 29.43
C MET A 284 4.31 20.88 28.85
N THR A 285 5.48 21.31 28.36
CA THR A 285 5.55 22.49 27.50
C THR A 285 4.88 22.20 26.14
N PRO A 286 4.43 23.23 25.40
CA PRO A 286 3.88 23.04 24.05
C PRO A 286 4.81 22.28 23.10
N ASP A 287 6.12 22.49 23.23
CA ASP A 287 7.14 21.84 22.39
C ASP A 287 7.30 20.35 22.73
N GLU A 288 7.35 20.01 24.03
CA GLU A 288 7.38 18.62 24.49
C GLU A 288 6.12 17.87 24.05
N PHE A 289 4.95 18.48 24.23
CA PHE A 289 3.68 17.89 23.80
C PHE A 289 3.68 17.60 22.29
N MET A 290 4.13 18.56 21.47
CA MET A 290 4.19 18.39 20.03
C MET A 290 5.17 17.28 19.61
N LYS A 291 6.32 17.20 20.28
CA LYS A 291 7.31 16.14 20.04
C LYS A 291 6.72 14.75 20.34
N GLU A 292 6.04 14.60 21.47
CA GLU A 292 5.36 13.34 21.82
C GLU A 292 4.27 13.00 20.79
N CYS A 293 3.49 13.99 20.33
CA CYS A 293 2.52 13.78 19.26
C CYS A 293 3.19 13.26 17.98
N GLN A 294 4.33 13.83 17.56
CA GLN A 294 5.04 13.36 16.36
C GLN A 294 5.63 11.94 16.52
N GLN A 295 6.07 11.58 17.73
CA GLN A 295 6.57 10.24 18.02
C GLN A 295 5.43 9.20 18.02
N LEU A 296 4.32 9.50 18.68
CA LEU A 296 3.14 8.63 18.67
C LEU A 296 2.53 8.51 17.27
N LEU A 297 2.50 9.60 16.50
CA LEU A 297 2.06 9.58 15.10
C LEU A 297 2.92 8.64 14.25
N LEU A 298 4.26 8.71 14.42
CA LEU A 298 5.18 7.79 13.75
C LEU A 298 4.91 6.33 14.12
N MET A 299 4.69 6.04 15.40
CA MET A 299 4.41 4.67 15.87
C MET A 299 3.04 4.15 15.44
N HIS A 300 2.03 5.03 15.40
CA HIS A 300 0.66 4.69 15.05
C HIS A 300 0.47 4.52 13.54
N SER A 301 0.95 5.50 12.78
CA SER A 301 0.67 5.59 11.34
C SER A 301 1.84 5.16 10.47
N GLY A 302 3.01 4.88 11.05
CA GLY A 302 4.23 4.51 10.33
C GLY A 302 4.96 5.70 9.68
N TRP A 303 4.53 6.93 9.95
CA TRP A 303 5.10 8.17 9.42
C TRP A 303 4.62 9.39 10.22
N ASN A 304 5.25 10.54 10.00
CA ASN A 304 4.89 11.80 10.67
C ASN A 304 5.10 13.00 9.72
N TRP A 305 4.87 14.21 10.21
CA TRP A 305 5.00 15.42 9.39
C TRP A 305 6.41 15.69 8.87
N SER A 306 7.44 15.23 9.60
CA SER A 306 8.83 15.31 9.15
C SER A 306 9.07 14.44 7.92
N ILE A 307 8.65 13.18 7.94
CA ILE A 307 8.75 12.26 6.80
C ILE A 307 7.96 12.80 5.61
N PHE A 308 6.73 13.26 5.83
CA PHE A 308 5.90 13.80 4.75
C PHE A 308 6.53 15.04 4.10
N LEU A 309 7.12 15.95 4.90
CA LEU A 309 7.87 17.09 4.37
C LEU A 309 9.10 16.66 3.56
N HIS A 310 9.86 15.68 4.04
CA HIS A 310 11.01 15.15 3.32
C HIS A 310 10.62 14.57 1.96
N ILE A 311 9.53 13.80 1.90
CA ILE A 311 8.99 13.27 0.64
C ILE A 311 8.65 14.44 -0.31
N LEU A 312 7.80 15.39 0.11
CA LEU A 312 7.40 16.51 -0.75
C LEU A 312 8.58 17.35 -1.22
N HIS A 313 9.56 17.60 -0.35
CA HIS A 313 10.77 18.35 -0.68
C HIS A 313 11.60 17.62 -1.72
N TYR A 314 11.92 16.34 -1.51
CA TYR A 314 12.67 15.53 -2.48
C TYR A 314 11.96 15.48 -3.83
N ILE A 315 10.64 15.28 -3.82
CA ILE A 315 9.86 15.23 -5.06
C ILE A 315 9.99 16.54 -5.82
N ALA A 316 9.64 17.67 -5.20
CA ALA A 316 9.59 18.97 -5.86
C ALA A 316 10.96 19.55 -6.26
N SER A 317 12.01 19.20 -5.50
CA SER A 317 13.36 19.77 -5.67
C SER A 317 14.32 18.89 -6.47
N GLU A 318 14.11 17.58 -6.51
CA GLU A 318 15.03 16.62 -7.16
C GLU A 318 14.32 15.72 -8.16
N TYR A 319 13.21 15.09 -7.79
CA TYR A 319 12.59 14.03 -8.61
C TYR A 319 11.90 14.56 -9.88
N ILE A 320 11.03 15.58 -9.77
CA ILE A 320 10.25 16.09 -10.92
C ILE A 320 10.93 17.30 -11.60
N THR A 321 12.25 17.24 -11.76
CA THR A 321 13.05 18.40 -12.19
C THR A 321 13.30 18.52 -13.69
N ASP A 322 13.08 17.48 -14.52
CA ASP A 322 13.27 17.56 -15.98
C ASP A 322 12.46 16.51 -16.80
N CYS A 323 12.25 16.82 -18.09
CA CYS A 323 11.42 16.22 -19.18
C CYS A 323 10.54 14.93 -19.05
N ASP A 324 9.35 15.02 -19.67
CA ASP A 324 8.34 13.97 -20.04
C ASP A 324 7.73 13.11 -18.91
N TYR A 325 7.66 13.67 -17.70
CA TYR A 325 6.84 13.08 -16.64
C TYR A 325 5.34 13.23 -16.93
N GLN A 326 4.59 12.17 -16.66
CA GLN A 326 3.14 12.13 -16.71
C GLN A 326 2.60 11.95 -15.27
N PRO A 327 1.66 12.80 -14.78
CA PRO A 327 1.14 13.99 -15.45
C PRO A 327 2.24 15.07 -15.52
N SER A 328 1.99 16.15 -16.26
CA SER A 328 3.01 17.19 -16.45
C SER A 328 3.57 17.72 -15.12
N VAL A 329 4.85 18.11 -15.11
CA VAL A 329 5.50 18.68 -13.92
C VAL A 329 4.68 19.86 -13.35
N HIS A 330 4.07 20.68 -14.20
CA HIS A 330 3.20 21.77 -13.77
C HIS A 330 1.99 21.28 -12.96
N TRP A 331 1.28 20.25 -13.45
CA TRP A 331 0.18 19.63 -12.72
C TRP A 331 0.63 19.09 -11.36
N GLN A 332 1.76 18.38 -11.34
CA GLN A 332 2.31 17.80 -10.12
C GLN A 332 2.65 18.88 -9.08
N MET A 333 3.28 19.97 -9.52
CA MET A 333 3.63 21.11 -8.66
C MET A 333 2.40 21.88 -8.16
N GLU A 334 1.34 22.01 -8.96
CA GLU A 334 0.07 22.61 -8.52
C GLU A 334 -0.52 21.85 -7.32
N ARG A 335 -0.51 20.51 -7.36
CA ARG A 335 -0.98 19.65 -6.26
C ARG A 335 -0.13 19.78 -5.00
N VAL A 336 1.19 19.90 -5.14
CA VAL A 336 2.07 20.20 -3.99
C VAL A 336 1.72 21.57 -3.41
N GLY A 337 1.45 22.58 -4.25
CA GLY A 337 1.00 23.91 -3.82
C GLY A 337 -0.31 23.88 -3.03
N GLU A 338 -1.31 23.13 -3.49
CA GLU A 338 -2.59 22.93 -2.78
C GLU A 338 -2.37 22.34 -1.38
N ILE A 339 -1.52 21.31 -1.28
CA ILE A 339 -1.18 20.67 0.02
C ILE A 339 -0.51 21.67 0.96
N LEU A 340 0.47 22.45 0.48
CA LEU A 340 1.15 23.44 1.31
C LEU A 340 0.22 24.56 1.79
N ALA A 341 -0.70 25.00 0.94
CA ALA A 341 -1.69 26.01 1.32
C ALA A 341 -2.61 25.49 2.42
N ASP A 342 -3.09 24.24 2.32
CA ASP A 342 -3.95 23.62 3.33
C ASP A 342 -3.20 23.32 4.62
N TRP A 343 -1.94 22.89 4.53
CA TRP A 343 -1.04 22.72 5.68
C TRP A 343 -0.94 24.02 6.48
N VAL A 344 -0.54 25.12 5.83
CA VAL A 344 -0.38 26.42 6.50
C VAL A 344 -1.69 26.90 7.13
N SER A 345 -2.84 26.61 6.50
CA SER A 345 -4.14 27.08 6.98
C SER A 345 -4.72 26.28 8.15
N ASN A 346 -4.58 24.94 8.14
CA ASN A 346 -5.23 24.06 9.11
C ASN A 346 -4.30 23.59 10.24
N GLU A 347 -3.01 23.40 9.92
CA GLU A 347 -2.02 22.79 10.82
C GLU A 347 -0.98 23.81 11.29
N GLY A 348 -0.95 24.98 10.64
CA GLY A 348 0.27 25.77 10.41
C GLY A 348 0.99 26.28 11.64
N GLU A 349 0.34 26.91 12.62
CA GLU A 349 1.11 27.66 13.62
C GLU A 349 1.91 26.74 14.56
N GLU A 350 1.29 25.69 15.10
CA GLU A 350 1.96 24.78 16.03
C GLU A 350 3.00 23.90 15.32
N LEU A 351 2.69 23.38 14.14
CA LEU A 351 3.63 22.54 13.37
C LEU A 351 4.79 23.34 12.76
N LEU A 352 4.56 24.58 12.32
CA LEU A 352 5.66 25.44 11.87
C LEU A 352 6.59 25.80 13.03
N ASN A 353 6.06 26.04 14.23
CA ASN A 353 6.88 26.28 15.40
C ASN A 353 7.70 25.05 15.79
N TYR A 354 7.14 23.84 15.65
CA TYR A 354 7.89 22.60 15.78
C TYR A 354 9.02 22.49 14.74
N PHE A 355 8.73 22.73 13.46
CA PHE A 355 9.76 22.69 12.42
C PHE A 355 10.89 23.71 12.65
N LYS A 356 10.60 24.92 13.15
CA LYS A 356 11.63 25.92 13.47
C LYS A 356 12.66 25.45 14.50
N GLN A 357 12.35 24.42 15.30
CA GLN A 357 13.28 23.85 16.27
C GLN A 357 14.32 22.95 15.59
N ASP A 358 14.06 22.49 14.37
CA ASP A 358 14.98 21.75 13.53
C ASP A 358 15.36 22.61 12.30
N PRO A 359 16.55 23.22 12.29
CA PRO A 359 16.98 24.09 11.19
C PRO A 359 16.93 23.42 9.82
N ILE A 360 17.13 22.10 9.74
CA ILE A 360 17.14 21.35 8.47
C ILE A 360 15.70 21.21 7.96
N LEU A 361 14.77 20.79 8.82
CA LEU A 361 13.34 20.70 8.45
C LEU A 361 12.78 22.06 8.06
N PHE A 362 13.09 23.11 8.83
CA PHE A 362 12.61 24.44 8.53
C PHE A 362 13.18 24.98 7.20
N GLN A 363 14.46 24.70 6.91
CA GLN A 363 15.06 25.06 5.62
C GLN A 363 14.31 24.37 4.46
N LYS A 364 14.07 23.05 4.54
CA LYS A 364 13.35 22.31 3.51
C LYS A 364 11.94 22.85 3.28
N PHE A 365 11.23 23.19 4.35
CA PHE A 365 9.91 23.82 4.24
C PHE A 365 9.95 25.15 3.48
N ASN A 366 10.90 26.03 3.82
CA ASN A 366 11.07 27.32 3.14
C ASN A 366 11.49 27.17 1.67
N GLU A 367 12.37 26.22 1.37
CA GLU A 367 12.76 25.89 -0.01
C GLU A 367 11.56 25.42 -0.83
N LEU A 368 10.74 24.53 -0.25
CA LEU A 368 9.53 24.02 -0.88
C LEU A 368 8.53 25.15 -1.16
N GLN A 369 8.31 26.07 -0.21
CA GLN A 369 7.50 27.28 -0.43
C GLN A 369 8.09 28.18 -1.52
N SER A 370 9.42 28.35 -1.56
CA SER A 370 10.09 29.15 -2.60
C SER A 370 9.92 28.55 -3.99
N LEU A 371 9.96 27.22 -4.10
CA LEU A 371 9.74 26.49 -5.36
C LEU A 371 8.31 26.72 -5.89
N MET A 372 7.29 26.70 -5.02
CA MET A 372 5.91 26.97 -5.44
C MET A 372 5.74 28.40 -5.96
N ASN A 373 6.39 29.38 -5.34
CA ASN A 373 6.32 30.78 -5.78
C ASN A 373 7.06 31.07 -7.11
N LYS A 374 7.93 30.15 -7.57
CA LYS A 374 8.73 30.30 -8.80
C LYS A 374 8.20 29.48 -9.99
N LYS A 375 7.49 28.38 -9.74
CA LYS A 375 7.09 27.38 -10.75
C LYS A 375 5.57 27.36 -11.03
N ILE A 376 4.79 28.18 -10.33
CA ILE A 376 3.35 28.40 -10.58
C ILE A 376 3.16 29.70 -11.36
#